data_AF-A0A195CSK6-F1
#
_entry.id   AF-A0A195CSK6-F1
#
_cell.length_a   1.000
_cell.length_b   1.000
_cell.length_c   1.000
_cell.angle_alpha   90.00
_cell.angle_beta   90.00
_cell.angle_gamma   90.00
#
_symmetry.space_group_name_H-M   'P 1'
#
loop_
_entity.id
_entity.type
_entity.pdbx_description
1 polymer ?
#
loop_
_entity_poly.entity_id
_entity_poly.type
_entity_poly.pdbx_seq_one_letter_code
_entity_poly.pdbx_strand_id
1 'polypeptide(L)' 'IFKGYGQENPPHPCYWRTSMDYGWHAPTIHTVPTFYYPRNHSFSAELGRAGMYRNCSLNTELDKSLF' A
#
# COMPACT_ATOMS: atom_id res chain seq x y z
N ILE A 1 17.89 6.10 -9.29
CA ILE A 1 17.72 7.56 -9.11
C ILE A 1 16.23 7.86 -9.05
N PHE A 2 15.75 8.55 -8.02
CA PHE A 2 14.35 9.01 -7.91
C PHE A 2 14.05 9.96 -9.08
N LYS A 3 12.95 9.72 -9.79
CA LYS A 3 12.51 10.51 -10.96
C LYS A 3 11.21 11.23 -10.64
N GLY A 4 10.89 12.28 -11.39
CA GLY A 4 9.62 13.01 -11.29
C GLY A 4 9.65 14.24 -10.38
N TYR A 5 10.83 14.70 -9.97
CA TYR A 5 11.03 15.96 -9.27
C TYR A 5 11.71 16.95 -10.21
N GLY A 6 11.34 18.23 -10.13
CA GLY A 6 11.72 19.26 -11.08
C GLY A 6 11.07 19.09 -12.45
N GLN A 7 11.29 20.07 -13.32
CA GLN A 7 10.85 20.04 -14.72
C GLN A 7 12.07 20.24 -15.63
N GLU A 8 12.18 19.45 -16.69
CA GLU A 8 13.27 19.57 -17.67
C GLU A 8 13.29 20.94 -18.34
N ASN A 9 12.11 21.53 -18.55
CA ASN A 9 11.91 22.87 -19.12
C ASN A 9 11.03 23.71 -18.20
N PRO A 10 11.59 24.36 -17.17
CA PRO A 10 10.82 25.24 -16.28
C PRO A 10 10.22 26.42 -17.04
N PRO A 11 9.02 26.90 -16.67
CA PRO A 11 8.51 28.15 -17.20
C PRO A 11 9.35 29.32 -16.75
N HIS A 12 9.21 30.45 -17.46
CA HIS A 12 9.87 31.69 -17.09
C HIS A 12 9.56 32.07 -15.63
N PRO A 13 10.55 32.53 -14.83
CA PRO A 13 10.36 32.82 -13.41
C PRO A 13 9.21 33.79 -13.09
N CYS A 14 8.91 34.75 -13.99
CA CYS A 14 7.77 35.66 -13.80
C CYS A 14 6.38 34.98 -13.86
N TYR A 15 6.30 33.75 -14.36
CA TYR A 15 5.07 32.95 -14.37
C TYR A 15 5.11 31.79 -13.36
N TRP A 16 6.09 31.80 -12.45
CA TRP A 16 6.16 30.84 -11.37
C TRP A 16 5.01 31.04 -10.40
N ARG A 17 4.33 29.95 -10.03
CA ARG A 17 3.23 29.95 -9.06
C ARG A 17 3.63 29.13 -7.84
N THR A 18 3.16 29.51 -6.66
CA THR A 18 3.43 28.78 -5.41
C THR A 18 2.99 27.32 -5.45
N SER A 19 1.94 27.01 -6.22
CA SER A 19 1.50 25.62 -6.44
C SER A 19 2.53 24.76 -7.16
N MET A 20 3.47 25.37 -7.88
CA MET A 20 4.52 24.67 -8.63
C MET A 20 5.63 24.14 -7.71
N ASP A 21 5.77 24.67 -6.50
CA ASP A 21 6.75 24.19 -5.52
C ASP A 21 6.38 22.80 -4.99
N TYR A 22 5.08 22.48 -4.97
CA TYR A 22 4.59 21.17 -4.55
C TYR A 22 5.03 20.08 -5.54
N GLY A 23 5.80 19.11 -5.06
CA GLY A 23 6.36 18.04 -5.89
C GLY A 23 7.58 18.47 -6.72
N TRP A 24 8.04 19.72 -6.63
CA TRP A 24 9.23 20.18 -7.35
C TRP A 24 10.52 19.64 -6.74
N HIS A 25 10.63 19.67 -5.40
CA HIS A 25 11.86 19.34 -4.70
C HIS A 25 11.99 17.83 -4.46
N ALA A 26 13.12 17.26 -4.88
CA ALA A 26 13.44 15.86 -4.61
C ALA A 26 13.68 15.63 -3.10
N PRO A 27 13.31 14.45 -2.57
CA PRO A 27 13.59 14.10 -1.19
C PRO A 27 15.11 13.97 -0.98
N THR A 28 15.56 14.36 0.21
CA THR A 28 16.94 14.22 0.66
C THR A 28 17.05 13.15 1.75
N ILE A 29 18.28 12.81 2.15
CA ILE A 29 18.53 11.85 3.25
C ILE A 29 17.88 12.26 4.58
N HIS A 30 17.58 13.55 4.76
CA HIS A 30 16.98 14.10 5.98
C HIS A 30 15.44 14.13 5.92
N THR A 31 14.85 13.90 4.75
CA THR A 31 13.38 13.89 4.56
C THR A 31 12.82 12.47 4.44
N VAL A 32 13.66 11.48 4.16
CA VAL A 32 13.26 10.07 4.08
C VAL A 32 13.41 9.37 5.43
N PRO A 33 12.53 8.40 5.78
CA PRO A 33 12.67 7.66 7.03
C PRO A 33 13.90 6.75 6.97
N THR A 34 14.59 6.59 8.11
CA THR A 34 15.72 5.65 8.24
C THR A 34 15.27 4.19 8.13
N PHE A 35 14.07 3.88 8.64
CA PHE A 35 13.47 2.56 8.57
C PHE A 35 12.00 2.66 8.18
N TYR A 36 11.55 1.72 7.34
CA TYR A 36 10.16 1.57 6.95
C TYR A 36 9.75 0.11 7.11
N TYR A 37 8.62 -0.12 7.79
CA TYR A 37 8.07 -1.45 8.04
C TYR A 37 6.78 -1.63 7.25
N PRO A 38 6.86 -1.98 5.95
CA PRO A 38 5.67 -2.19 5.14
C PRO A 38 4.86 -3.36 5.69
N ARG A 39 3.54 -3.20 5.72
CA ARG A 39 2.65 -4.32 6.01
C ARG A 39 2.57 -5.23 4.78
N ASN A 40 2.89 -6.51 4.97
CA ASN A 40 2.70 -7.51 3.93
C ASN A 40 1.24 -7.98 3.92
N HIS A 41 0.58 -7.83 2.78
CA HIS A 41 -0.81 -8.25 2.55
C HIS A 41 -0.94 -9.44 1.59
N SER A 42 0.17 -10.10 1.20
CA SER A 42 0.17 -11.17 0.20
C SER A 42 -0.79 -12.31 0.57
N PHE A 43 -0.75 -12.76 1.82
CA PHE A 43 -1.65 -13.80 2.34
C PHE A 43 -3.13 -13.42 2.20
N SER A 44 -3.51 -12.23 2.65
CA SER A 44 -4.90 -11.77 2.59
C SER A 44 -5.37 -11.51 1.16
N ALA A 45 -4.48 -11.02 0.28
CA ALA A 45 -4.78 -10.82 -1.14
C ALA A 45 -5.06 -12.16 -1.85
N GLU A 46 -4.27 -13.20 -1.54
CA GLU A 46 -4.49 -14.55 -2.06
C GLU A 46 -5.79 -15.17 -1.52
N LEU A 47 -6.05 -15.06 -0.22
CA LEU A 47 -7.29 -15.52 0.39
C LEU A 47 -8.52 -14.80 -0.18
N GLY A 48 -8.42 -13.48 -0.41
CA GLY A 48 -9.48 -12.68 -1.01
C GLY A 48 -9.87 -13.14 -2.42
N ARG A 49 -8.90 -13.65 -3.20
CA ARG A 49 -9.17 -14.24 -4.53
C ARG A 49 -9.96 -15.56 -4.46
N ALA A 50 -9.84 -16.32 -3.36
CA ALA A 50 -10.58 -17.55 -3.18
C ALA A 50 -12.08 -17.32 -2.87
N GLY A 51 -12.45 -16.09 -2.53
CA GLY A 51 -13.84 -15.68 -2.28
C GLY A 51 -14.33 -16.01 -0.88
N MET A 52 -15.65 -15.91 -0.68
CA MET A 52 -16.26 -16.15 0.62
C MET A 52 -16.23 -17.64 0.97
N TYR A 53 -15.80 -17.96 2.20
CA TYR A 53 -15.85 -19.31 2.73
C TYR A 53 -17.28 -19.88 2.70
N ARG A 54 -17.40 -21.15 2.31
CA ARG A 54 -18.65 -21.92 2.35
C ARG A 54 -18.41 -23.21 3.13
N ASN A 55 -19.25 -23.46 4.12
CA ASN A 55 -19.30 -24.77 4.76
C ASN A 55 -20.17 -25.71 3.90
N CYS A 56 -19.56 -26.78 3.41
CA CYS A 56 -20.22 -27.87 2.68
C CYS A 56 -20.02 -29.23 3.40
N SER A 57 -19.74 -29.22 4.70
CA SER A 57 -19.53 -30.43 5.50
C SER A 57 -20.83 -30.96 6.10
N LEU A 58 -20.88 -32.25 6.40
CA LEU A 58 -21.94 -32.87 7.20
C LEU A 58 -21.50 -32.97 8.66
N ASN A 59 -22.44 -32.79 9.60
CA ASN A 59 -22.19 -33.11 11.00
C ASN A 59 -22.16 -34.63 11.18
N THR A 60 -21.01 -35.17 11.59
CA THR A 60 -20.80 -36.61 11.82
C THR A 60 -20.42 -36.92 13.26
N GLU A 61 -20.66 -35.98 14.19
CA GLU A 61 -20.40 -36.25 15.59
C GLU A 61 -21.35 -37.33 16.12
N LEU A 62 -20.79 -38.32 16.81
CA LEU A 62 -21.56 -39.30 17.55
C LEU A 62 -22.08 -38.65 18.84
N ASP A 63 -23.23 -39.12 19.30
CA ASP A 63 -23.78 -38.69 20.59
C ASP A 63 -22.74 -38.93 21.71
N LYS A 64 -22.47 -37.87 22.47
CA LYS A 64 -21.50 -37.87 23.57
C LYS A 64 -22.18 -38.15 24.91
N SER A 65 -23.44 -38.58 24.92
CA SER A 65 -24.14 -38.99 26.13
C SER A 65 -23.30 -40.04 26.88
N LEU A 66 -22.71 -39.62 28.00
CA LEU A 66 -22.18 -40.52 29.01
C LEU A 66 -23.31 -40.78 30.00
N PHE A 67 -24.06 -41.86 29.72
CA PHE A 67 -25.14 -42.39 30.55
C PHE A 67 -26.44 -41.58 30.57
#